data_AF-A0A3Q2V6C4-F1
#
_entry.id   AF-A0A3Q2V6C4-F1
#
_cell.length_a   1.000
_cell.length_b   1.000
_cell.length_c   1.000
_cell.angle_alpha   90.00
_cell.angle_beta   90.00
_cell.angle_gamma   90.00
#
_symmetry.space_group_name_H-M   'P 1'
#
loop_
_entity.id
_entity.type
_entity.pdbx_description
1 polymer ?
#
loop_
_entity_poly.entity_id
_entity_poly.type
_entity_poly.pdbx_seq_one_letter_code
_entity_poly.pdbx_strand_id
1 'polypeptide(L)'
;MKCIVFIFAQQNNLFHCFCSGGTLTLEDLASYQANVTDAWNISLGEYRMYFPPPPLGGAILSFILNIMKGNALLFSNSQYFTQMAKNLTEDSFADNIRSLISSDKTHDRQYYGDTPCLDSIGTTHVSVLAEDGSAVSVTSTINDEFGSKVLSPSTGIILNNQLFDFCNRANRTSHGRRSEGGLWERPPSNMAPSVLKSPSKTLVIGGSGAEMIPPAVASVCMHGIRTQVFCSIQVFLLFALQDVVDGLEAKGHKITQFYNTVNAVEKAGSCISAWSDKRKKGEPAGY
;
A
#
# COMPACT_ATOMS: atom_id res chain seq x y z
N MET A 1 -14.18 11.71 4.37
CA MET A 1 -13.97 10.24 4.29
C MET A 1 -13.07 9.85 5.44
N LYS A 2 -13.43 8.80 6.18
CA LYS A 2 -12.68 8.35 7.35
C LYS A 2 -11.75 7.21 6.96
N CYS A 3 -10.55 7.22 7.50
CA CYS A 3 -9.63 6.11 7.46
C CYS A 3 -9.60 5.46 8.84
N ILE A 4 -9.70 4.14 8.87
CA ILE A 4 -9.56 3.36 10.09
C ILE A 4 -8.31 2.51 9.92
N VAL A 5 -7.33 2.71 10.80
CA VAL A 5 -6.09 1.94 10.80
C VAL A 5 -6.13 0.94 11.94
N PHE A 6 -6.21 -0.34 11.58
CA PHE A 6 -6.11 -1.47 12.50
C PHE A 6 -4.68 -2.02 12.49
N ILE A 7 -4.12 -2.22 13.67
CA ILE A 7 -2.92 -3.02 13.91
C ILE A 7 -3.33 -4.02 14.98
N PHE A 8 -3.65 -5.22 14.53
CA PHE A 8 -4.10 -6.27 15.44
C PHE A 8 -2.89 -6.85 16.18
N ALA A 9 -2.80 -6.61 17.47
CA ALA A 9 -2.14 -7.51 18.41
C ALA A 9 -3.25 -8.12 19.27
N GLN A 10 -3.29 -9.45 19.46
CA GLN A 10 -4.46 -10.14 20.06
C GLN A 10 -4.27 -10.67 21.48
N GLN A 11 -5.26 -10.35 22.32
CA GLN A 11 -5.34 -10.39 23.79
C GLN A 11 -5.04 -11.73 24.48
N ASN A 12 -5.13 -12.87 23.79
CA ASN A 12 -5.03 -14.20 24.43
C ASN A 12 -3.72 -14.97 24.14
N ASN A 13 -2.76 -14.39 23.41
CA ASN A 13 -1.61 -15.12 22.82
C ASN A 13 -0.27 -14.96 23.55
N LEU A 14 -0.29 -14.40 24.75
CA LEU A 14 0.93 -13.98 25.43
C LEU A 14 1.78 -15.12 25.95
N PHE A 15 1.14 -16.16 26.44
CA PHE A 15 1.85 -17.30 27.01
C PHE A 15 2.80 -17.93 25.97
N HIS A 16 2.35 -18.05 24.72
CA HIS A 16 3.19 -18.54 23.62
C HIS A 16 4.18 -17.52 23.07
N CYS A 17 3.84 -16.23 23.13
CA CYS A 17 4.76 -15.15 22.78
C CYS A 17 5.96 -15.15 23.73
N PHE A 18 5.73 -15.23 25.05
CA PHE A 18 6.78 -15.34 26.07
C PHE A 18 7.61 -16.64 25.94
N CYS A 19 6.97 -17.79 25.69
CA CYS A 19 7.68 -19.05 25.46
C CYS A 19 8.60 -19.01 24.22
N SER A 20 8.33 -18.11 23.27
CA SER A 20 9.14 -17.91 22.06
C SER A 20 10.14 -16.74 22.18
N GLY A 21 10.30 -16.17 23.38
CA GLY A 21 11.18 -15.00 23.64
C GLY A 21 10.58 -13.64 23.24
N GLY A 22 9.29 -13.59 22.91
CA GLY A 22 8.55 -12.36 22.63
C GLY A 22 8.20 -11.57 23.90
N THR A 23 8.06 -10.26 23.75
CA THR A 23 7.88 -9.31 24.86
C THR A 23 6.53 -8.60 24.86
N LEU A 24 5.59 -9.03 24.01
CA LEU A 24 4.20 -8.59 24.04
C LEU A 24 3.61 -8.87 25.43
N THR A 25 2.76 -8.00 25.97
CA THR A 25 2.08 -8.15 27.28
C THR A 25 0.55 -8.04 27.17
N LEU A 26 -0.19 -8.44 28.24
CA LEU A 26 -1.67 -8.30 28.28
C LEU A 26 -2.08 -6.84 28.26
N GLU A 27 -1.26 -6.00 28.87
CA GLU A 27 -1.46 -4.56 28.94
C GLU A 27 -1.33 -3.91 27.56
N ASP A 28 -0.36 -4.33 26.73
CA ASP A 28 -0.21 -3.84 25.35
C ASP A 28 -1.47 -4.11 24.53
N LEU A 29 -2.11 -5.25 24.77
CA LEU A 29 -3.30 -5.69 24.05
C LEU A 29 -4.57 -5.02 24.56
N ALA A 30 -4.70 -4.90 25.88
CA ALA A 30 -5.84 -4.25 26.52
C ALA A 30 -5.85 -2.73 26.32
N SER A 31 -4.68 -2.11 26.16
CA SER A 31 -4.54 -0.68 25.90
C SER A 31 -4.66 -0.30 24.42
N TYR A 32 -4.64 -1.28 23.51
CA TYR A 32 -4.73 -1.01 22.08
C TYR A 32 -6.10 -0.45 21.68
N GLN A 33 -6.08 0.64 20.89
CA GLN A 33 -7.26 1.19 20.23
C GLN A 33 -6.98 1.44 18.75
N ALA A 34 -7.97 1.11 17.90
CA ALA A 34 -7.93 1.46 16.49
C ALA A 34 -7.96 2.99 16.33
N ASN A 35 -7.09 3.51 15.46
CA ASN A 35 -7.06 4.95 15.22
C ASN A 35 -7.98 5.30 14.04
N VAL A 36 -8.92 6.21 14.27
CA VAL A 36 -9.81 6.75 13.24
C VAL A 36 -9.35 8.16 12.90
N THR A 37 -8.85 8.35 11.70
CA THR A 37 -8.33 9.63 11.23
C THR A 37 -9.03 10.07 9.96
N ASP A 38 -8.89 11.35 9.62
CA ASP A 38 -9.28 11.81 8.30
C ASP A 38 -8.30 11.28 7.25
N ALA A 39 -8.83 10.98 6.06
CA ALA A 39 -8.04 10.54 4.93
C ALA A 39 -7.20 11.71 4.39
N TRP A 40 -5.95 11.44 4.05
CA TRP A 40 -5.19 12.32 3.19
C TRP A 40 -5.71 12.21 1.76
N ASN A 41 -5.48 13.26 0.98
CA ASN A 41 -5.94 13.29 -0.40
C ASN A 41 -5.05 14.12 -1.31
N ILE A 42 -5.10 13.78 -2.60
CA ILE A 42 -4.43 14.48 -3.70
C ILE A 42 -5.38 14.59 -4.90
N SER A 43 -5.07 15.51 -5.80
CA SER A 43 -5.77 15.65 -7.08
C SER A 43 -5.04 14.86 -8.17
N LEU A 44 -5.78 14.06 -8.93
CA LEU A 44 -5.33 13.26 -10.07
C LEU A 44 -6.23 13.55 -11.28
N GLY A 45 -6.12 14.76 -11.84
CA GLY A 45 -6.96 15.24 -12.93
C GLY A 45 -8.32 15.59 -12.37
N GLU A 46 -9.37 14.97 -12.89
CA GLU A 46 -10.74 15.11 -12.39
C GLU A 46 -11.03 14.25 -11.15
N TYR A 47 -10.10 13.35 -10.79
CA TYR A 47 -10.23 12.51 -9.61
C TYR A 47 -9.57 13.15 -8.40
N ARG A 48 -10.19 12.98 -7.24
CA ARG A 48 -9.57 13.18 -5.94
C ARG A 48 -9.31 11.81 -5.33
N MET A 49 -8.04 11.46 -5.16
CA MET A 49 -7.63 10.21 -4.53
C MET A 49 -7.50 10.44 -3.03
N TYR A 50 -8.06 9.53 -2.24
CA TYR A 50 -8.00 9.54 -0.80
C TYR A 50 -7.35 8.26 -0.29
N PHE A 51 -6.50 8.40 0.71
CA PHE A 51 -5.73 7.30 1.30
C PHE A 51 -5.40 7.59 2.78
N PRO A 52 -5.11 6.56 3.58
CA PRO A 52 -4.69 6.75 4.96
C PRO A 52 -3.38 7.54 5.11
N PRO A 53 -3.22 8.36 6.16
CA PRO A 53 -1.95 9.02 6.45
C PRO A 53 -0.82 8.02 6.81
N PRO A 54 0.45 8.49 6.86
CA PRO A 54 1.57 7.72 7.39
C PRO A 54 1.24 7.05 8.74
N PRO A 55 1.79 5.84 8.99
CA PRO A 55 2.93 5.22 8.32
C PRO A 55 2.58 4.34 7.10
N LEU A 56 1.36 4.44 6.56
CA LEU A 56 0.89 3.65 5.41
C LEU A 56 1.40 4.17 4.06
N GLY A 57 1.35 3.31 3.03
CA GLY A 57 1.99 3.49 1.73
C GLY A 57 1.27 4.43 0.76
N GLY A 58 0.18 5.08 1.19
CA GLY A 58 -0.58 6.01 0.35
C GLY A 58 0.25 7.22 -0.12
N ALA A 59 1.17 7.72 0.71
CA ALA A 59 2.10 8.78 0.31
C ALA A 59 3.10 8.30 -0.76
N ILE A 60 3.54 7.05 -0.70
CA ILE A 60 4.42 6.44 -1.72
C ILE A 60 3.65 6.28 -3.04
N LEU A 61 2.40 5.80 -2.98
CA LEU A 61 1.52 5.72 -4.16
C LEU A 61 1.34 7.10 -4.80
N SER A 62 1.05 8.13 -4.00
CA SER A 62 0.96 9.52 -4.46
C SER A 62 2.23 9.98 -5.16
N PHE A 63 3.39 9.71 -4.55
CA PHE A 63 4.68 10.08 -5.08
C PHE A 63 4.98 9.41 -6.43
N ILE A 64 4.74 8.11 -6.56
CA ILE A 64 4.91 7.37 -7.82
C ILE A 64 4.03 7.97 -8.92
N LEU A 65 2.75 8.25 -8.61
CA LEU A 65 1.83 8.88 -9.56
C LEU A 65 2.31 10.27 -10.00
N ASN A 66 2.93 11.04 -9.10
CA ASN A 66 3.49 12.35 -9.42
C ASN A 66 4.71 12.24 -10.36
N ILE A 67 5.63 11.31 -10.07
CA ILE A 67 6.78 11.05 -10.97
C ILE A 67 6.29 10.67 -12.37
N MET A 68 5.36 9.70 -12.44
CA MET A 68 4.89 9.13 -13.70
C MET A 68 4.13 10.11 -14.59
N LYS A 69 3.55 11.18 -14.03
CA LYS A 69 2.74 12.10 -14.83
C LYS A 69 3.55 13.18 -15.56
N GLY A 70 4.63 13.68 -14.96
CA GLY A 70 5.23 14.96 -15.39
C GLY A 70 4.28 16.15 -15.12
N ASN A 71 4.79 17.39 -15.19
CA ASN A 71 4.26 18.72 -14.74
C ASN A 71 2.77 19.09 -15.01
N ALA A 72 1.81 18.19 -14.83
CA ALA A 72 0.42 18.34 -15.24
C ALA A 72 -0.59 18.05 -14.10
N LEU A 73 -0.17 17.93 -12.84
CA LEU A 73 -1.09 17.94 -11.68
C LEU A 73 -0.71 19.04 -10.74
N LEU A 74 -1.71 19.86 -10.40
CA LEU A 74 -1.60 20.78 -9.29
C LEU A 74 -2.02 20.03 -8.02
N PHE A 75 -1.08 19.86 -7.08
CA PHE A 75 -1.39 19.39 -5.73
C PHE A 75 -1.90 20.56 -4.91
N SER A 76 -3.11 20.44 -4.36
CA SER A 76 -3.64 21.41 -3.41
C SER A 76 -3.27 20.98 -1.99
N ASN A 77 -2.55 21.85 -1.29
CA ASN A 77 -2.08 21.65 0.08
C ASN A 77 -3.24 21.40 1.06
N SER A 78 -3.24 20.24 1.71
CA SER A 78 -4.10 19.93 2.84
C SER A 78 -3.34 20.14 4.16
N GLN A 79 -4.04 20.50 5.23
CA GLN A 79 -3.51 21.18 6.42
C GLN A 79 -2.80 20.28 7.46
N TYR A 80 -2.60 18.99 7.22
CA TYR A 80 -2.13 18.04 8.25
C TYR A 80 -1.10 17.02 7.77
N PHE A 81 -0.03 17.49 7.12
CA PHE A 81 1.07 16.61 6.72
C PHE A 81 2.26 16.72 7.70
N THR A 82 2.84 15.58 8.09
CA THR A 82 4.18 15.54 8.68
C THR A 82 5.21 15.99 7.64
N GLN A 83 6.25 16.74 8.04
CA GLN A 83 7.18 17.38 7.11
C GLN A 83 7.82 16.40 6.09
N MET A 84 8.14 15.18 6.52
CA MET A 84 8.70 14.15 5.62
C MET A 84 7.70 13.68 4.56
N ALA A 85 6.44 13.50 4.95
CA ALA A 85 5.40 13.09 4.02
C ALA A 85 4.91 14.25 3.15
N LYS A 86 5.05 15.51 3.59
CA LYS A 86 4.94 16.70 2.73
C LYS A 86 5.94 16.61 1.58
N ASN A 87 7.22 16.48 1.92
CA ASN A 87 8.29 16.44 0.93
C ASN A 87 8.07 15.33 -0.11
N LEU A 88 7.62 14.13 0.30
CA LEU A 88 7.31 13.04 -0.65
C LEU A 88 6.18 13.36 -1.62
N THR A 89 5.23 14.22 -1.21
CA THR A 89 4.11 14.65 -2.05
C THR A 89 4.37 15.96 -2.80
N GLU A 90 5.51 16.61 -2.59
CA GLU A 90 5.88 17.85 -3.27
C GLU A 90 6.41 17.60 -4.69
N ASP A 91 6.03 18.48 -5.61
CA ASP A 91 6.46 18.41 -7.01
C ASP A 91 7.97 18.53 -7.17
N SER A 92 8.61 19.39 -6.38
CA SER A 92 10.07 19.58 -6.39
C SER A 92 10.84 18.30 -6.08
N PHE A 93 10.32 17.49 -5.15
CA PHE A 93 10.91 16.20 -4.81
C PHE A 93 10.70 15.19 -5.94
N ALA A 94 9.50 15.13 -6.51
CA ALA A 94 9.22 14.29 -7.68
C ALA A 94 10.09 14.67 -8.89
N ASP A 95 10.30 15.97 -9.15
CA ASP A 95 11.15 16.49 -10.21
C ASP A 95 12.62 16.12 -10.00
N ASN A 96 13.12 16.25 -8.76
CA ASN A 96 14.47 15.83 -8.40
C ASN A 96 14.67 14.33 -8.67
N ILE A 97 13.77 13.47 -8.20
CA ILE A 97 13.89 12.02 -8.45
C ILE A 97 13.71 11.70 -9.94
N ARG A 98 12.80 12.39 -10.65
CA ARG A 98 12.64 12.24 -12.10
C ARG A 98 13.93 12.57 -12.87
N SER A 99 14.71 13.55 -12.40
CA SER A 99 16.01 13.90 -13.00
C SER A 99 17.06 12.78 -12.89
N LEU A 100 16.89 11.86 -11.94
CA LEU A 100 17.77 10.71 -11.77
C LEU A 100 17.40 9.52 -12.69
N ILE A 101 16.24 9.57 -13.36
CA ILE A 101 15.76 8.50 -14.23
C ILE A 101 16.36 8.66 -15.64
N SER A 102 17.11 7.66 -16.09
CA SER A 102 17.67 7.61 -17.44
C SER A 102 16.69 6.95 -18.42
N SER A 103 16.63 7.45 -19.65
CA SER A 103 15.73 6.91 -20.69
C SER A 103 16.28 5.67 -21.39
N ASP A 104 17.60 5.48 -21.34
CA ASP A 104 18.38 4.48 -22.08
C ASP A 104 18.92 3.33 -21.20
N LYS A 105 18.86 3.45 -19.88
CA LYS A 105 19.31 2.41 -18.94
C LYS A 105 18.56 2.45 -17.62
N THR A 106 18.60 1.32 -16.90
CA THR A 106 18.23 1.26 -15.48
C THR A 106 19.46 1.39 -14.57
N HIS A 107 19.22 1.61 -13.28
CA HIS A 107 20.28 1.70 -12.26
C HIS A 107 19.96 0.75 -11.10
N ASP A 108 21.00 0.28 -10.40
CA ASP A 108 20.82 -0.55 -9.21
C ASP A 108 20.13 0.22 -8.07
N ARG A 109 19.47 -0.50 -7.16
CA ARG A 109 18.75 0.07 -6.01
C ARG A 109 19.61 1.06 -5.17
N GLN A 110 20.90 0.77 -5.05
CA GLN A 110 21.87 1.60 -4.31
C GLN A 110 22.06 3.00 -4.92
N TYR A 111 21.88 3.16 -6.23
CA TYR A 111 21.91 4.46 -6.90
C TYR A 111 20.82 5.40 -6.37
N TYR A 112 19.68 4.84 -5.98
CA TYR A 112 18.56 5.56 -5.37
C TYR A 112 18.64 5.61 -3.84
N GLY A 113 19.72 5.11 -3.24
CA GLY A 113 19.92 5.06 -1.78
C GLY A 113 19.11 3.98 -1.06
N ASP A 114 18.62 2.96 -1.79
CA ASP A 114 17.83 1.88 -1.20
C ASP A 114 18.70 0.72 -0.70
N THR A 115 18.38 0.22 0.50
CA THR A 115 19.01 -0.96 1.11
C THR A 115 17.95 -2.06 1.22
N PRO A 116 18.15 -3.22 0.55
CA PRO A 116 17.11 -4.22 0.43
C PRO A 116 16.73 -4.82 1.77
N CYS A 117 15.43 -4.96 1.98
CA CYS A 117 14.85 -5.84 2.99
C CYS A 117 14.22 -7.06 2.28
N LEU A 118 13.95 -8.13 3.04
CA LEU A 118 13.30 -9.31 2.47
C LEU A 118 11.86 -8.97 2.08
N ASP A 119 11.49 -9.34 0.86
CA ASP A 119 10.13 -9.22 0.35
C ASP A 119 9.19 -10.22 1.03
N SER A 120 7.93 -9.82 1.17
CA SER A 120 6.94 -10.52 2.00
C SER A 120 5.64 -10.83 1.26
N ILE A 121 5.00 -11.95 1.61
CA ILE A 121 3.73 -12.39 1.01
C ILE A 121 2.74 -12.85 2.10
N GLY A 122 2.06 -11.92 2.77
CA GLY A 122 0.99 -12.24 3.73
C GLY A 122 -0.16 -11.21 3.74
N THR A 123 -0.24 -10.42 2.66
CA THR A 123 -1.22 -9.33 2.51
C THR A 123 -2.39 -9.74 1.61
N THR A 124 -3.58 -9.27 1.92
CA THR A 124 -4.79 -9.35 1.08
C THR A 124 -5.50 -8.00 1.01
N HIS A 125 -6.30 -7.80 -0.04
CA HIS A 125 -7.06 -6.57 -0.26
C HIS A 125 -8.50 -6.86 -0.66
N VAL A 126 -9.43 -6.09 -0.10
CA VAL A 126 -10.86 -6.12 -0.43
C VAL A 126 -11.33 -4.70 -0.72
N SER A 127 -12.07 -4.55 -1.81
CA SER A 127 -12.74 -3.31 -2.20
C SER A 127 -14.24 -3.54 -2.21
N VAL A 128 -15.00 -2.71 -1.51
CA VAL A 128 -16.46 -2.80 -1.39
C VAL A 128 -17.09 -1.48 -1.78
N LEU A 129 -18.19 -1.56 -2.51
CA LEU A 129 -19.04 -0.44 -2.85
C LEU A 129 -20.49 -0.88 -2.62
N ALA A 130 -21.23 -0.10 -1.84
CA ALA A 130 -22.63 -0.32 -1.55
C ALA A 130 -23.54 0.55 -2.43
N GLU A 131 -24.81 0.16 -2.52
CA GLU A 131 -25.84 0.83 -3.34
C GLU A 131 -25.99 2.32 -3.00
N ASP A 132 -25.98 2.63 -1.70
CA ASP A 132 -26.05 3.98 -1.12
C ASP A 132 -24.82 4.86 -1.45
N GLY A 133 -23.80 4.30 -2.12
CA GLY A 133 -22.54 4.98 -2.45
C GLY A 133 -21.50 4.93 -1.33
N SER A 134 -21.77 4.21 -0.24
CA SER A 134 -20.75 3.87 0.77
C SER A 134 -19.66 3.02 0.12
N ALA A 135 -18.41 3.32 0.44
CA ALA A 135 -17.25 2.75 -0.23
C ALA A 135 -16.17 2.41 0.80
N VAL A 136 -15.61 1.21 0.74
CA VAL A 136 -14.65 0.68 1.72
C VAL A 136 -13.48 0.01 1.00
N SER A 137 -12.28 0.55 1.19
CA SER A 137 -11.02 -0.01 0.70
C SER A 137 -10.22 -0.53 1.90
N VAL A 138 -9.98 -1.85 1.96
CA VAL A 138 -9.32 -2.50 3.11
C VAL A 138 -8.17 -3.37 2.63
N THR A 139 -6.97 -3.04 3.12
CA THR A 139 -5.80 -3.92 3.00
C THR A 139 -5.50 -4.48 4.38
N SER A 140 -5.37 -5.80 4.48
CA SER A 140 -5.06 -6.53 5.71
C SER A 140 -3.87 -7.43 5.52
N THR A 141 -3.05 -7.60 6.55
CA THR A 141 -1.80 -8.36 6.46
C THR A 141 -1.41 -8.99 7.80
N ILE A 142 -0.73 -10.13 7.72
CA ILE A 142 0.06 -10.72 8.82
C ILE A 142 1.57 -10.54 8.60
N ASN A 143 1.93 -9.61 7.72
CA ASN A 143 3.23 -9.41 7.10
C ASN A 143 3.61 -10.57 6.18
N ASP A 144 4.36 -11.56 6.67
CA ASP A 144 4.81 -12.73 5.89
C ASP A 144 3.73 -13.80 5.74
N GLU A 145 3.98 -14.78 4.87
CA GLU A 145 3.15 -15.97 4.80
C GLU A 145 3.21 -16.72 6.13
N PHE A 146 2.05 -16.96 6.74
CA PHE A 146 1.93 -17.45 8.12
C PHE A 146 2.57 -16.52 9.19
N GLY A 147 2.89 -15.27 8.85
CA GLY A 147 3.40 -14.24 9.75
C GLY A 147 4.64 -14.70 10.52
N SER A 148 4.57 -14.60 11.85
CA SER A 148 5.62 -15.08 12.76
C SER A 148 5.74 -16.61 12.83
N LYS A 149 4.84 -17.36 12.18
CA LYS A 149 4.69 -18.82 12.30
C LYS A 149 4.36 -19.29 13.72
N VAL A 150 3.93 -18.38 14.59
CA VAL A 150 3.41 -18.69 15.93
C VAL A 150 1.89 -18.83 15.85
N LEU A 151 1.42 -20.06 15.98
CA LEU A 151 0.00 -20.41 16.10
C LEU A 151 -0.38 -20.52 17.58
N SER A 152 -1.47 -19.87 17.95
CA SER A 152 -2.07 -20.03 19.27
C SER A 152 -2.89 -21.33 19.33
N PRO A 153 -2.51 -22.32 20.18
CA PRO A 153 -3.24 -23.57 20.27
C PRO A 153 -4.62 -23.42 20.92
N SER A 154 -4.85 -22.36 21.70
CA SER A 154 -6.14 -22.11 22.35
C SER A 154 -7.16 -21.43 21.44
N THR A 155 -6.70 -20.61 20.48
CA THR A 155 -7.58 -19.79 19.62
C THR A 155 -7.51 -20.16 18.14
N GLY A 156 -6.50 -20.91 17.71
CA GLY A 156 -6.23 -21.18 16.31
C GLY A 156 -5.70 -19.97 15.52
N ILE A 157 -5.32 -18.88 16.20
CA ILE A 157 -4.90 -17.62 15.56
C ILE A 157 -3.39 -17.62 15.31
N ILE A 158 -3.00 -17.24 14.10
CA ILE A 158 -1.60 -17.04 13.71
C ILE A 158 -1.19 -15.58 13.96
N LEU A 159 -0.05 -15.39 14.62
CA LEU A 159 0.48 -14.07 14.92
C LEU A 159 1.27 -13.48 13.73
N ASN A 160 1.09 -12.18 13.47
CA ASN A 160 1.87 -11.45 12.47
C ASN A 160 3.33 -11.24 12.90
N ASN A 161 4.17 -10.83 11.96
CA ASN A 161 5.54 -10.35 12.22
C ASN A 161 5.77 -8.93 11.68
N GLN A 162 4.80 -8.03 11.81
CA GLN A 162 4.84 -6.67 11.24
C GLN A 162 5.99 -5.81 11.80
N LEU A 163 6.46 -6.08 13.02
CA LEU A 163 7.59 -5.35 13.60
C LEU A 163 8.89 -5.55 12.80
N PHE A 164 8.97 -6.54 11.92
CA PHE A 164 10.10 -6.73 11.01
C PHE A 164 10.30 -5.54 10.06
N ASP A 165 9.25 -4.76 9.78
CA ASP A 165 9.33 -3.61 8.87
C ASP A 165 10.12 -2.41 9.45
N PHE A 166 10.56 -2.50 10.71
CA PHE A 166 11.60 -1.61 11.26
C PHE A 166 13.02 -1.96 10.78
N CYS A 167 13.18 -3.00 9.96
CA CYS A 167 14.46 -3.50 9.45
C CYS A 167 15.38 -2.37 8.98
N ASN A 168 16.62 -2.36 9.48
CA ASN A 168 17.67 -1.36 9.19
C ASN A 168 17.30 0.11 9.49
N ARG A 169 16.12 0.38 10.05
CA ARG A 169 15.60 1.72 10.38
C ARG A 169 15.57 2.00 11.88
N ALA A 170 15.75 0.97 12.71
CA ALA A 170 15.89 1.10 14.16
C ALA A 170 17.11 0.32 14.67
N ASN A 171 18.15 1.02 15.14
CA ASN A 171 19.31 0.40 15.82
C ASN A 171 18.95 -0.17 17.19
N ARG A 172 17.79 0.23 17.75
CA ARG A 172 17.13 -0.33 18.91
C ARG A 172 15.63 -0.11 18.74
N THR A 173 14.83 -1.17 18.61
CA THR A 173 13.42 -1.07 19.02
C THR A 173 13.46 -1.02 20.54
N SER A 174 13.57 0.19 21.10
CA SER A 174 13.64 0.34 22.54
C SER A 174 12.32 -0.12 23.14
N HIS A 175 12.35 -1.30 23.74
CA HIS A 175 11.27 -1.83 24.57
C HIS A 175 10.80 -0.71 25.51
N GLY A 176 9.53 -0.32 25.37
CA GLY A 176 8.90 0.64 26.27
C GLY A 176 9.32 2.10 26.15
N ARG A 177 10.20 2.50 25.21
CA ARG A 177 10.43 3.94 24.98
C ARG A 177 9.37 4.44 24.01
N ARG A 178 8.27 4.90 24.61
CA ARG A 178 7.34 5.85 24.00
C ARG A 178 8.16 6.90 23.22
N SER A 179 7.73 7.26 22.02
CA SER A 179 8.26 8.44 21.33
C SER A 179 8.20 9.67 22.26
N GLU A 180 9.03 10.69 22.05
CA GLU A 180 8.94 11.94 22.84
C GLU A 180 7.47 12.43 22.81
N GLY A 181 6.76 12.29 23.93
CA GLY A 181 5.31 12.54 24.01
C GLY A 181 4.42 11.35 24.39
N GLY A 182 4.96 10.13 24.53
CA GLY A 182 4.24 9.05 25.20
C GLY A 182 3.55 8.01 24.31
N LEU A 183 3.74 8.06 22.98
CA LEU A 183 3.02 7.19 22.05
C LEU A 183 3.83 5.95 21.62
N TRP A 184 3.12 4.83 21.44
CA TRP A 184 3.64 3.63 20.79
C TRP A 184 3.92 3.89 19.30
N GLU A 185 5.05 3.43 18.81
CA GLU A 185 5.44 3.57 17.41
C GLU A 185 4.84 2.45 16.55
N ARG A 186 4.46 2.80 15.31
CA ARG A 186 3.91 1.87 14.32
C ARG A 186 4.94 1.70 13.20
N PRO A 187 5.21 0.46 12.75
CA PRO A 187 6.15 0.24 11.65
C PRO A 187 5.65 0.91 10.34
N PRO A 188 6.58 1.29 9.45
CA PRO A 188 6.23 1.71 8.10
C PRO A 188 5.52 0.58 7.35
N SER A 189 4.59 0.91 6.45
CA SER A 189 3.85 -0.09 5.68
C SER A 189 3.62 0.36 4.25
N ASN A 190 3.72 -0.58 3.30
CA ASN A 190 3.45 -0.34 1.88
C ASN A 190 1.96 -0.47 1.52
N MET A 191 1.09 -0.81 2.49
CA MET A 191 -0.35 -0.88 2.24
C MET A 191 -0.90 0.48 1.77
N ALA A 192 -1.54 0.49 0.60
CA ALA A 192 -2.08 1.71 0.00
C ALA A 192 -3.57 1.56 -0.41
N PRO A 193 -4.47 1.20 0.53
CA PRO A 193 -5.90 1.21 0.24
C PRO A 193 -6.34 2.63 -0.14
N SER A 194 -6.99 2.76 -1.29
CA SER A 194 -7.30 4.05 -1.88
C SER A 194 -8.75 4.10 -2.39
N VAL A 195 -9.32 5.31 -2.36
CA VAL A 195 -10.61 5.61 -2.99
C VAL A 195 -10.42 6.85 -3.87
N LEU A 196 -10.74 6.74 -5.15
CA LEU A 196 -10.71 7.85 -6.10
C LEU A 196 -12.14 8.30 -6.39
N LYS A 197 -12.42 9.59 -6.27
CA LYS A 197 -13.74 10.17 -6.59
C LYS A 197 -13.62 11.26 -7.63
N SER A 198 -14.45 11.22 -8.66
CA SER A 198 -14.73 12.33 -9.58
C SER A 198 -16.21 12.72 -9.46
N PRO A 199 -16.68 13.78 -10.15
CA PRO A 199 -18.10 14.14 -10.14
C PRO A 199 -19.05 13.02 -10.62
N SER A 200 -18.56 12.09 -11.45
CA SER A 200 -19.38 11.04 -12.09
C SER A 200 -18.95 9.62 -11.74
N LYS A 201 -17.79 9.43 -11.09
CA LYS A 201 -17.20 8.11 -10.84
C LYS A 201 -16.66 7.97 -9.42
N THR A 202 -16.77 6.76 -8.87
CA THR A 202 -16.08 6.36 -7.63
C THR A 202 -15.34 5.05 -7.89
N LEU A 203 -14.04 5.03 -7.68
CA LEU A 203 -13.20 3.84 -7.74
C LEU A 203 -12.67 3.53 -6.35
N VAL A 204 -12.89 2.30 -5.90
CA VAL A 204 -12.31 1.73 -4.68
C VAL A 204 -11.25 0.76 -5.12
N ILE A 205 -10.01 0.94 -4.65
CA ILE A 205 -8.87 0.17 -5.16
C ILE A 205 -7.82 -0.06 -4.08
N GLY A 206 -7.11 -1.17 -4.20
CA GLY A 206 -5.90 -1.44 -3.46
C GLY A 206 -5.31 -2.77 -3.89
N GLY A 207 -4.26 -3.20 -3.20
CA GLY A 207 -3.53 -4.38 -3.63
C GLY A 207 -2.80 -5.11 -2.52
N SER A 208 -2.15 -6.19 -2.92
CA SER A 208 -1.29 -7.01 -2.08
C SER A 208 0.03 -7.36 -2.79
N GLY A 209 1.05 -7.76 -2.02
CA GLY A 209 2.40 -8.06 -2.51
C GLY A 209 3.46 -7.09 -2.01
N ALA A 210 3.51 -6.84 -0.69
CA ALA A 210 4.52 -6.03 0.01
C ALA A 210 4.91 -4.71 -0.70
N GLU A 211 6.20 -4.53 -1.02
CA GLU A 211 6.75 -3.33 -1.67
C GLU A 211 6.10 -3.03 -3.03
N MET A 212 5.50 -4.05 -3.66
CA MET A 212 4.86 -3.92 -4.95
C MET A 212 3.43 -3.37 -4.88
N ILE A 213 2.86 -3.14 -3.69
CA ILE A 213 1.49 -2.61 -3.55
C ILE A 213 1.38 -1.21 -4.17
N PRO A 214 2.16 -0.19 -3.76
CA PRO A 214 2.06 1.15 -4.36
C PRO A 214 2.29 1.17 -5.88
N PRO A 215 3.36 0.55 -6.46
CA PRO A 215 3.56 0.60 -7.92
C PRO A 215 2.50 -0.18 -8.71
N ALA A 216 1.93 -1.27 -8.16
CA ALA A 216 0.83 -1.99 -8.81
C ALA A 216 -0.41 -1.11 -8.92
N VAL A 217 -0.84 -0.53 -7.80
CA VAL A 217 -2.00 0.37 -7.74
C VAL A 217 -1.76 1.60 -8.62
N ALA A 218 -0.54 2.17 -8.62
CA ALA A 218 -0.18 3.29 -9.48
C ALA A 218 -0.34 2.95 -10.96
N SER A 219 0.11 1.76 -11.38
CA SER A 219 -0.01 1.30 -12.78
C SER A 219 -1.46 1.19 -13.23
N VAL A 220 -2.34 0.65 -12.36
CA VAL A 220 -3.78 0.57 -12.60
C VAL A 220 -4.40 1.96 -12.68
N CYS A 221 -4.07 2.85 -11.75
CA CYS A 221 -4.53 4.23 -11.75
C CYS A 221 -4.11 4.98 -13.03
N MET A 222 -2.85 4.89 -13.45
CA MET A 222 -2.34 5.57 -14.65
C MET A 222 -3.02 5.06 -15.92
N HIS A 223 -3.20 3.73 -16.04
CA HIS A 223 -3.88 3.15 -17.18
C HIS A 223 -5.35 3.59 -17.23
N GLY A 224 -6.08 3.47 -16.12
CA GLY A 224 -7.51 3.80 -16.08
C GLY A 224 -7.79 5.29 -16.23
N ILE A 225 -6.94 6.18 -15.70
CA ILE A 225 -7.06 7.63 -15.92
C ILE A 225 -6.82 7.97 -17.40
N ARG A 226 -5.82 7.36 -18.04
CA ARG A 226 -5.48 7.63 -19.45
C ARG A 226 -6.53 7.11 -20.42
N THR A 227 -7.07 5.92 -20.17
CA THR A 227 -8.04 5.26 -21.06
C THR A 227 -9.50 5.56 -20.70
N GLN A 228 -9.74 6.19 -19.55
CA GLN A 228 -11.06 6.35 -18.91
C GLN A 228 -11.76 5.02 -18.61
N VAL A 229 -11.04 3.90 -18.66
CA VAL A 229 -11.54 2.55 -18.47
C VAL A 229 -10.67 1.84 -17.44
N PHE A 230 -11.24 1.60 -16.26
CA PHE A 230 -10.62 0.72 -15.26
C PHE A 230 -10.94 -0.76 -15.53
N CYS A 231 -11.82 -1.05 -16.50
CA CYS A 231 -12.42 -2.36 -16.75
C CYS A 231 -11.52 -3.48 -17.31
N SER A 232 -10.29 -3.20 -17.73
CA SER A 232 -9.44 -4.18 -18.44
C SER A 232 -8.09 -4.44 -17.80
N ILE A 233 -7.92 -4.10 -16.51
CA ILE A 233 -6.59 -4.00 -15.94
C ILE A 233 -6.11 -5.35 -15.39
N GLN A 234 -5.49 -6.15 -16.26
CA GLN A 234 -4.46 -7.08 -15.82
C GLN A 234 -3.21 -6.24 -15.53
N VAL A 235 -2.59 -6.37 -14.34
CA VAL A 235 -1.31 -5.72 -14.08
C VAL A 235 -0.26 -6.44 -14.94
N PHE A 236 0.06 -5.82 -16.08
CA PHE A 236 0.91 -6.33 -17.14
C PHE A 236 2.38 -6.32 -16.73
N LEU A 237 2.89 -7.48 -16.34
CA LEU A 237 4.32 -7.80 -16.47
C LEU A 237 4.50 -9.26 -16.90
N LEU A 238 3.56 -10.13 -16.51
CA LEU A 238 3.51 -11.54 -16.91
C LEU A 238 3.10 -11.80 -18.38
N PHE A 239 2.56 -10.80 -19.07
CA PHE A 239 2.10 -10.90 -20.46
C PHE A 239 2.64 -9.74 -21.33
N ALA A 240 3.81 -9.20 -20.98
CA ALA A 240 4.47 -8.24 -21.87
C ALA A 240 4.82 -8.94 -23.19
N LEU A 241 4.64 -8.24 -24.31
CA LEU A 241 5.10 -8.72 -25.62
C LEU A 241 6.63 -8.93 -25.56
N GLN A 242 7.14 -9.96 -26.24
CA GLN A 242 8.55 -10.34 -26.17
C GLN A 242 9.49 -9.19 -26.56
N ASP A 243 9.09 -8.37 -27.53
CA ASP A 243 9.83 -7.17 -27.96
C ASP A 243 9.97 -6.12 -26.83
N VAL A 244 8.96 -5.97 -25.98
CA VAL A 244 9.01 -5.10 -24.79
C VAL A 244 9.98 -5.68 -23.76
N VAL A 245 9.95 -6.99 -23.55
CA VAL A 245 10.89 -7.68 -22.64
C VAL A 245 12.32 -7.49 -23.11
N ASP A 246 12.60 -7.79 -24.38
CA ASP A 246 13.91 -7.65 -25.00
C ASP A 246 14.41 -6.19 -24.92
N GLY A 247 13.52 -5.22 -25.17
CA GLY A 247 13.83 -3.80 -25.06
C GLY A 247 14.14 -3.35 -23.63
N LEU A 248 13.50 -3.93 -22.61
CA LEU A 248 13.80 -3.66 -21.21
C LEU A 248 15.11 -4.31 -20.78
N GLU A 249 15.36 -5.56 -21.18
CA GLU A 249 16.60 -6.27 -20.90
C GLU A 249 17.81 -5.58 -21.56
N ALA A 250 17.65 -5.07 -22.79
CA ALA A 250 18.67 -4.27 -23.47
C ALA A 250 19.04 -2.98 -22.71
N LYS A 251 18.12 -2.44 -21.90
CA LYS A 251 18.35 -1.30 -20.99
C LYS A 251 18.87 -1.72 -19.62
N GLY A 252 19.14 -3.00 -19.41
CA GLY A 252 19.68 -3.57 -18.17
C GLY A 252 18.63 -3.97 -17.13
N HIS A 253 17.33 -3.93 -17.45
CA HIS A 253 16.30 -4.38 -16.51
C HIS A 253 16.35 -5.90 -16.32
N LYS A 254 16.23 -6.35 -15.06
CA LYS A 254 16.10 -7.77 -14.71
C LYS A 254 14.64 -8.12 -14.58
N ILE A 255 14.08 -8.76 -15.60
CA ILE A 255 12.68 -9.17 -15.59
C ILE A 255 12.53 -10.43 -14.74
N THR A 256 11.67 -10.36 -13.73
CA THR A 256 11.37 -11.46 -12.83
C THR A 256 9.87 -11.52 -12.61
N GLN A 257 9.36 -12.73 -12.33
CA GLN A 257 7.94 -12.94 -12.10
C GLN A 257 7.60 -12.57 -10.66
N PHE A 258 6.63 -11.66 -10.49
CA PHE A 258 6.19 -11.22 -9.16
C PHE A 258 4.70 -11.47 -8.93
N TYR A 259 4.37 -11.82 -7.69
CA TYR A 259 3.01 -12.11 -7.25
C TYR A 259 2.43 -10.94 -6.45
N ASN A 260 2.20 -9.81 -7.13
CA ASN A 260 1.33 -8.76 -6.62
C ASN A 260 -0.10 -8.97 -7.13
N THR A 261 -1.09 -8.36 -6.49
CA THR A 261 -2.46 -8.31 -7.02
C THR A 261 -3.11 -6.97 -6.75
N VAL A 262 -4.05 -6.60 -7.61
CA VAL A 262 -4.91 -5.43 -7.42
C VAL A 262 -6.36 -5.85 -7.53
N ASN A 263 -7.16 -5.46 -6.55
CA ASN A 263 -8.61 -5.62 -6.60
C ASN A 263 -9.24 -4.22 -6.62
N ALA A 264 -10.35 -4.07 -7.32
CA ALA A 264 -11.03 -2.79 -7.42
C ALA A 264 -12.54 -2.95 -7.69
N VAL A 265 -13.31 -1.94 -7.33
CA VAL A 265 -14.70 -1.77 -7.77
C VAL A 265 -14.94 -0.30 -8.16
N GLU A 266 -15.55 -0.09 -9.31
CA GLU A 266 -15.89 1.23 -9.86
C GLU A 266 -17.40 1.39 -9.97
N LYS A 267 -17.90 2.56 -9.58
CA LYS A 267 -19.21 3.10 -9.95
C LYS A 267 -19.01 4.16 -11.01
N ALA A 268 -19.66 4.01 -12.17
CA ALA A 268 -19.72 5.04 -13.20
C ALA A 268 -21.19 5.26 -13.61
N GLY A 269 -21.78 6.37 -13.15
CA GLY A 269 -23.23 6.57 -13.27
C GLY A 269 -24.03 5.46 -12.57
N SER A 270 -24.86 4.74 -13.33
CA SER A 270 -25.63 3.57 -12.85
C SER A 270 -24.88 2.24 -12.94
N CYS A 271 -23.73 2.21 -13.62
CA CYS A 271 -22.98 0.97 -13.84
C CYS A 271 -22.00 0.73 -12.69
N ILE A 272 -21.96 -0.51 -12.20
CA ILE A 272 -20.94 -0.99 -11.27
C ILE A 272 -20.10 -2.04 -12.00
N SER A 273 -18.79 -1.93 -11.90
CA SER A 273 -17.85 -2.92 -12.42
C SER A 273 -16.85 -3.28 -11.34
N ALA A 274 -16.59 -4.57 -11.14
CA ALA A 274 -15.71 -5.07 -10.10
C ALA A 274 -14.68 -6.03 -10.69
N TRP A 275 -13.47 -6.00 -10.14
CA TRP A 275 -12.34 -6.78 -10.63
C TRP A 275 -11.60 -7.41 -9.47
N SER A 276 -11.29 -8.69 -9.66
CA SER A 276 -10.31 -9.38 -8.84
C SER A 276 -9.19 -9.90 -9.72
N ASP A 277 -7.96 -9.74 -9.24
CA ASP A 277 -6.80 -10.24 -9.96
C ASP A 277 -6.80 -11.77 -10.00
N LYS A 278 -6.84 -12.33 -11.20
CA LYS A 278 -6.89 -13.78 -11.42
C LYS A 278 -5.70 -14.52 -10.82
N ARG A 279 -4.55 -13.85 -10.59
CA ARG A 279 -3.35 -14.46 -10.00
C ARG A 279 -3.57 -14.96 -8.56
N LYS A 280 -4.55 -14.40 -7.84
CA LYS A 280 -4.96 -14.90 -6.51
C LYS A 280 -6.25 -15.71 -6.53
N LYS A 281 -6.79 -16.04 -7.71
CA LYS A 281 -8.05 -16.79 -7.88
C LYS A 281 -9.24 -16.17 -7.11
N GLY A 282 -9.18 -14.86 -6.88
CA GLY A 282 -10.31 -14.12 -6.32
C GLY A 282 -11.34 -13.86 -7.40
N GLU A 283 -12.60 -13.72 -6.99
CA GLU A 283 -13.71 -13.43 -7.89
C GLU A 283 -14.48 -12.22 -7.37
N PRO A 284 -14.87 -11.27 -8.24
CA PRO A 284 -15.80 -10.22 -7.86
C PRO A 284 -17.19 -10.82 -7.64
N ALA A 285 -17.91 -10.33 -6.63
CA ALA A 285 -19.29 -10.70 -6.35
C ALA A 285 -20.11 -9.45 -5.97
N GLY A 286 -21.39 -9.47 -6.30
CA GLY A 286 -22.34 -8.40 -6.00
C GLY A 286 -23.75 -8.97 -5.90
N TYR A 287 -24.64 -8.21 -5.26
CA TYR A 287 -26.06 -8.51 -5.09
C TYR A 287 -26.90 -7.26 -5.40
#